data_AF-A0A2J8Q3Z0-F1
#
_entry.id   AF-A0A2J8Q3Z0-F1
#
_cell.length_a   1.000
_cell.length_b   1.000
_cell.length_c   1.000
_cell.angle_alpha   90.00
_cell.angle_beta   90.00
_cell.angle_gamma   90.00
#
_symmetry.space_group_name_H-M   'P 1'
#
loop_
_entity.id
_entity.type
_entity.pdbx_description
1 polymer ?
#
loop_
_entity_poly.entity_id
_entity_poly.type
_entity_poly.pdbx_seq_one_letter_code
_entity_poly.pdbx_strand_id
1 'polypeptide(L)' 'THKFRLHVTALDYLAPYAKYKVWIKPGAEQSFLYGNHVLKSGLGRITENTSQYQGVVVYSMADIPLCLFF' A
#
# COMPACT_ATOMS: atom_id res chain seq x y z
N THR A 1 -5.50 -11.96 -22.71
CA THR A 1 -6.73 -11.37 -22.16
C THR A 1 -7.14 -11.93 -20.79
N HIS A 2 -6.24 -12.59 -20.05
CA HIS A 2 -6.48 -13.05 -18.66
C HIS A 2 -5.60 -12.29 -17.67
N LYS A 3 -5.88 -11.00 -17.43
CA LYS A 3 -5.22 -10.24 -16.35
C LYS A 3 -6.18 -10.14 -15.18
N PHE A 4 -5.84 -10.76 -14.05
CA PHE A 4 -6.63 -10.68 -12.83
C PHE A 4 -6.44 -9.30 -12.20
N ARG A 5 -7.54 -8.58 -11.99
CA ARG A 5 -7.55 -7.29 -11.29
C ARG A 5 -7.99 -7.53 -9.86
N LEU A 6 -7.10 -7.28 -8.92
CA LEU A 6 -7.39 -7.44 -7.51
C LEU A 6 -8.17 -6.22 -7.02
N HIS A 7 -9.35 -6.44 -6.45
CA HIS A 7 -10.18 -5.38 -5.87
C HIS A 7 -9.78 -5.12 -4.42
N VAL A 8 -10.03 -3.89 -3.95
CA VAL A 8 -9.76 -3.47 -2.56
C VAL A 8 -10.43 -4.35 -1.52
N THR A 9 -11.53 -5.03 -1.85
CA THR A 9 -12.22 -5.97 -0.94
C THR A 9 -11.38 -7.19 -0.53
N ALA A 10 -10.38 -7.56 -1.32
CA ALA A 10 -9.47 -8.65 -0.97
C ALA A 10 -8.35 -8.20 -0.01
N LEU A 11 -8.28 -6.90 0.31
CA LEU A 11 -7.27 -6.32 1.17
C LEU A 11 -7.35 -6.87 2.59
N ASP A 12 -8.55 -7.03 3.17
CA ASP A 12 -8.70 -7.52 4.55
C ASP A 12 -8.15 -8.95 4.73
N TYR A 13 -8.28 -9.77 3.69
CA TYR A 13 -7.75 -11.13 3.68
C TYR A 13 -6.25 -11.18 3.44
N LEU A 14 -5.70 -10.25 2.63
CA LEU A 14 -4.27 -10.23 2.27
C LEU A 14 -3.42 -9.42 3.26
N ALA A 15 -3.99 -8.42 3.92
CA ALA A 15 -3.33 -7.53 4.87
C ALA A 15 -2.51 -8.27 5.96
N PRO A 16 -3.05 -9.29 6.65
CA PRO A 16 -2.29 -10.02 7.67
C PRO A 16 -1.14 -10.84 7.08
N TYR A 17 -1.28 -11.38 5.87
CA TYR A 17 -0.27 -12.23 5.22
C TYR A 17 0.75 -11.44 4.37
N ALA A 18 0.55 -10.14 4.20
CA ALA A 18 1.42 -9.30 3.41
C ALA A 18 2.80 -9.13 4.07
N LYS A 19 3.83 -9.68 3.43
CA LYS A 19 5.23 -9.54 3.86
C LYS A 19 5.76 -8.12 3.66
N TYR A 20 5.35 -7.45 2.58
CA TYR A 20 5.79 -6.10 2.25
C TYR A 20 4.70 -5.08 2.57
N LYS A 21 4.99 -4.26 3.57
CA LYS A 21 4.10 -3.21 4.06
C LYS A 21 4.79 -1.85 3.98
N VAL A 22 4.02 -0.84 3.58
CA VAL A 22 4.43 0.57 3.51
C VAL A 22 3.44 1.38 4.34
N TRP A 23 3.94 2.15 5.29
CA TRP A 23 3.14 3.10 6.06
C TRP A 23 3.31 4.49 5.47
N ILE A 24 2.19 5.17 5.23
CA ILE A 24 2.16 6.53 4.70
C ILE A 24 1.77 7.53 5.78
N LYS A 25 2.36 8.72 5.73
CA LYS A 25 2.06 9.81 6.65
C LYS A 25 0.68 10.40 6.33
N PRO A 26 -0.02 11.00 7.31
CA PRO A 26 -1.35 11.59 7.11
C PRO A 26 -1.41 12.61 5.96
N GLY A 27 -0.35 13.42 5.76
CA GLY A 27 -0.29 14.39 4.67
C GLY A 27 -0.26 13.77 3.26
N ALA A 28 0.07 12.49 3.14
CA ALA A 28 0.08 11.74 1.88
C ALA A 28 -1.09 10.76 1.75
N GLU A 29 -1.77 10.41 2.84
CA GLU A 29 -2.96 9.55 2.84
C GLU A 29 -4.06 10.09 1.96
N GLN A 30 -4.39 11.37 2.12
CA GLN A 30 -5.45 11.99 1.33
C GLN A 30 -5.13 11.96 -0.17
N SER A 31 -3.89 12.28 -0.55
CA SER A 31 -3.46 12.22 -1.95
C SER A 31 -3.56 10.81 -2.52
N PHE A 32 -3.16 9.81 -1.72
CA PHE A 32 -3.21 8.41 -2.09
C PHE A 32 -4.64 7.86 -2.22
N LEU A 33 -5.57 8.26 -1.34
CA LEU A 33 -6.99 7.93 -1.42
C LEU A 33 -7.66 8.48 -2.69
N TYR A 34 -7.16 9.60 -3.21
CA TYR A 34 -7.59 10.14 -4.51
C TYR A 34 -6.92 9.46 -5.71
N GLY A 35 -6.12 8.42 -5.50
CA GLY A 35 -5.47 7.65 -6.56
C GLY A 35 -4.13 8.22 -7.04
N ASN A 36 -3.54 9.19 -6.34
CA ASN A 36 -2.20 9.67 -6.66
C ASN A 36 -1.12 8.72 -6.13
N HIS A 37 0.08 8.82 -6.69
CA HIS A 37 1.23 8.06 -6.24
C HIS A 37 1.77 8.57 -4.89
N VAL A 38 2.31 7.65 -4.08
CA VAL A 38 2.98 8.00 -2.83
C VAL A 38 4.34 8.63 -3.12
N LEU A 39 4.52 9.88 -2.69
CA LEU A 39 5.81 10.56 -2.78
C LEU A 39 6.75 10.10 -1.65
N LYS A 40 8.06 10.14 -1.90
CA LYS A 40 9.09 9.78 -0.92
C LYS A 40 8.99 10.60 0.38
N SER A 41 8.49 11.85 0.31
CA SER A 41 8.24 12.72 1.47
C SER A 41 7.09 12.23 2.36
N GLY A 42 6.07 11.63 1.72
CA GLY A 42 4.88 11.06 2.35
C GLY A 42 5.09 9.66 2.90
N LEU A 43 6.24 9.06 2.64
CA LEU A 43 6.57 7.72 3.09
C LEU A 43 7.01 7.78 4.57
N GLY A 44 6.31 7.04 5.42
CA GLY A 44 6.56 6.96 6.86
C GLY A 44 7.53 5.84 7.19
N ARG A 45 7.13 4.61 6.89
CA ARG A 45 7.92 3.39 7.13
C ARG A 45 7.79 2.44 5.95
N ILE A 46 8.86 1.74 5.61
CA ILE A 46 8.86 0.68 4.59
C ILE A 46 9.48 -0.59 5.17
N THR A 47 9.00 -1.74 4.73
CA THR A 47 9.62 -3.02 5.06
C THR A 47 10.96 -3.14 4.34
N GLU A 48 12.00 -3.55 5.07
CA GLU A 48 13.32 -3.81 4.51
C GLU A 48 13.28 -4.95 3.47
N ASN A 49 14.15 -4.89 2.46
CA ASN A 49 14.21 -5.84 1.33
C ASN A 49 13.02 -5.79 0.35
N THR A 50 12.30 -4.67 0.27
CA THR A 50 11.30 -4.47 -0.79
C THR A 50 12.02 -4.18 -2.12
N SER A 51 11.97 -5.11 -3.07
CA SER A 51 12.52 -4.90 -4.42
C SER A 51 11.69 -3.92 -5.24
N GLN A 52 12.31 -3.32 -6.25
CA GLN A 52 11.61 -2.44 -7.19
C GLN A 52 10.52 -3.23 -7.93
N TYR A 53 9.34 -2.62 -8.09
CA TYR A 53 8.13 -3.24 -8.69
C TYR A 53 7.54 -4.41 -7.90
N GLN A 54 7.93 -4.59 -6.64
CA GLN A 54 7.29 -5.56 -5.76
C GLN A 54 5.91 -5.06 -5.36
N GLY A 55 4.94 -5.98 -5.32
CA GLY A 55 3.62 -5.67 -4.78
C GLY A 55 3.69 -5.41 -3.27
N VAL A 56 3.15 -4.28 -2.84
CA VAL A 56 3.17 -3.82 -1.44
C VAL A 56 1.78 -3.45 -0.97
N VAL A 57 1.52 -3.69 0.31
CA VAL A 57 0.30 -3.19 0.96
C VAL A 57 0.59 -1.85 1.61
N VAL A 58 -0.27 -0.87 1.30
CA VAL A 58 -0.17 0.47 1.85
C VAL A 58 -1.07 0.59 3.07
N TYR A 59 -0.48 1.02 4.17
CA TYR A 59 -1.10 1.25 5.46
C TYR A 59 -1.04 2.72 5.83
N SER A 60 -2.05 3.18 6.57
CA SER A 60 -2.01 4.42 7.33
C SER A 60 -1.06 4.30 8.52
N MET A 61 -0.61 5.42 9.09
CA MET A 61 0.09 5.44 10.38
C MET A 61 -0.74 4.85 11.54
N ALA A 62 -2.06 4.74 11.37
CA ALA A 62 -2.97 4.11 12.33
C ALA A 62 -3.12 2.58 12.12
N ASP A 63 -2.23 1.95 11.34
CA ASP A 63 -2.28 0.53 10.96
C ASP A 63 -3.56 0.13 10.21
N ILE A 64 -4.23 1.09 9.57
CA ILE A 64 -5.41 0.87 8.72
C ILE A 64 -4.93 0.54 7.30
N PRO A 65 -5.32 -0.61 6.72
CA PRO A 65 -4.95 -0.93 5.35
C PRO A 65 -5.76 -0.06 4.37
N LEU A 66 -5.08 0.64 3.47
CA LEU A 66 -5.70 1.62 2.56
C LEU A 66 -5.86 1.09 1.15
N CYS A 67 -4.81 0.48 0.61
CA CYS A 67 -4.81 -0.04 -0.75
C CYS A 67 -3.66 -1.03 -0.95
N LEU A 68 -3.75 -1.74 -2.06
CA LEU A 68 -2.77 -2.73 -2.46
C LEU A 68 -2.19 -2.36 -3.83
N PHE A 69 -0.87 -2.30 -3.91
CA PHE A 69 -0.12 -1.95 -5.11
C PHE A 69 0.55 -3.22 -5.64
N PHE A 70 0.37 -3.55 -6.92
CA PHE A 70 1.04 -4.66 -7.63
C PHE A 70 1.55 -4.20 -8.99
#